data_AF-A0A949Q3T5-F1
#
_entry.id   AF-A0A949Q3T5-F1
#
_cell.length_a   1.000
_cell.length_b   1.000
_cell.length_c   1.000
_cell.angle_alpha   90.00
_cell.angle_beta   90.00
_cell.angle_gamma   90.00
#
_symmetry.space_group_name_H-M   'P 1'
#
loop_
_entity.id
_entity.type
_entity.pdbx_description
1 polymer ?
#
loop_
_entity_poly.entity_id
_entity_poly.type
_entity_poly.pdbx_seq_one_letter_code
_entity_poly.pdbx_strand_id
1 'polypeptide(L)'
;MSKETVVTNKSTQLFLDLAIRSLEASWKLFQEINGDGDANDYLDDPDFMSPFIMHVIDHIQNNFEKFTTQEGDYGDIKEVNFEQIAALLVWHSERFRK
;
A
#
# COMPACT_ATOMS: atom_id res chain seq x y z
N MET A 1 -4.34 -2.85 -19.99
CA MET A 1 -5.78 -2.78 -19.69
C MET A 1 -5.98 -1.71 -18.63
N SER A 2 -6.26 -0.47 -19.02
CA SER A 2 -6.58 0.60 -18.08
C SER A 2 -8.02 0.43 -17.63
N LYS A 3 -8.24 -0.35 -16.56
CA LYS A 3 -9.42 -0.14 -15.72
C LYS A 3 -8.96 0.85 -14.67
N GLU A 4 -9.35 2.11 -14.83
CA GLU A 4 -9.38 3.03 -13.69
C GLU A 4 -10.26 2.36 -12.64
N THR A 5 -9.64 1.69 -11.67
CA THR A 5 -10.36 1.12 -10.54
C THR A 5 -10.80 2.30 -9.70
N VAL A 6 -11.93 2.91 -10.09
CA VAL A 6 -12.49 4.06 -9.39
C VAL A 6 -12.81 3.60 -7.98
N VAL A 7 -11.96 3.99 -7.03
CA VAL A 7 -12.27 3.81 -5.62
C VAL A 7 -13.38 4.81 -5.32
N THR A 8 -14.61 4.34 -5.16
CA THR A 8 -15.77 5.23 -4.96
C THR A 8 -16.08 5.48 -3.49
N ASN A 9 -15.64 4.59 -2.60
CA ASN A 9 -15.85 4.72 -1.16
C ASN A 9 -14.73 5.58 -0.52
N LYS A 10 -15.13 6.60 0.26
CA LYS A 10 -14.21 7.54 0.93
C LYS A 10 -13.21 6.82 1.85
N SER A 11 -13.69 5.90 2.69
CA SER A 11 -12.83 5.15 3.62
C SER A 11 -11.79 4.32 2.88
N THR A 12 -12.16 3.69 1.76
CA THR A 12 -11.23 2.96 0.88
C THR A 12 -10.23 3.90 0.22
N GLN A 13 -10.63 5.11 -0.20
CA GLN A 13 -9.70 6.10 -0.76
C GLN A 13 -8.67 6.56 0.28
N LEU A 14 -9.12 6.90 1.48
CA LEU A 14 -8.24 7.31 2.59
C LEU A 14 -7.28 6.18 2.97
N PHE A 15 -7.78 4.94 3.04
CA PHE A 15 -6.93 3.79 3.34
C PHE A 15 -5.87 3.58 2.26
N LEU A 16 -6.27 3.66 0.98
CA LEU A 16 -5.36 3.50 -0.15
C LEU A 16 -4.25 4.55 -0.13
N ASP A 17 -4.60 5.81 0.12
CA ASP A 17 -3.63 6.90 0.18
C ASP A 17 -2.57 6.66 1.28
N LEU A 18 -3.02 6.32 2.49
CA LEU A 18 -2.14 5.96 3.61
C LEU A 18 -1.26 4.75 3.28
N ALA A 19 -1.84 3.71 2.68
CA ALA A 19 -1.14 2.48 2.34
C ALA A 19 -0.10 2.71 1.22
N ILE A 20 -0.41 3.52 0.21
CA ILE A 20 0.55 3.90 -0.84
C ILE A 20 1.74 4.63 -0.23
N ARG A 21 1.50 5.66 0.60
CA ARG A 21 2.57 6.42 1.26
C ARG A 21 3.43 5.52 2.14
N SER A 22 2.81 4.61 2.88
CA SER A 22 3.54 3.64 3.71
C SER A 22 4.32 2.62 2.88
N LEU A 23 3.78 2.15 1.76
CA LEU A 23 4.45 1.21 0.86
C LEU A 23 5.70 1.84 0.23
N GLU A 24 5.57 3.08 -0.27
CA GLU A 24 6.70 3.84 -0.85
C GLU A 24 7.81 4.07 0.18
N ALA A 25 7.45 4.49 1.39
CA ALA A 25 8.41 4.70 2.47
C ALA A 25 9.12 3.41 2.88
N SER A 26 8.37 2.32 3.06
CA SER A 26 8.94 1.00 3.40
C SER A 26 9.84 0.47 2.28
N TRP A 27 9.44 0.62 1.02
CA TRP A 27 10.25 0.17 -0.11
C TRP A 27 11.57 0.94 -0.21
N LYS A 28 11.51 2.27 -0.05
CA LYS A 28 12.72 3.11 -0.01
C LYS A 28 13.68 2.67 1.11
N LEU A 29 13.16 2.44 2.31
CA LEU A 29 13.98 1.96 3.43
C LEU A 29 14.59 0.57 3.14
N PHE A 30 13.82 -0.33 2.51
CA PHE A 30 14.32 -1.63 2.09
C PHE A 30 15.49 -1.50 1.11
N GLN A 31 15.40 -0.61 0.12
CA GLN A 31 16.49 -0.33 -0.83
C GLN A 31 17.72 0.26 -0.13
N GLU A 32 17.54 1.17 0.84
CA GLU A 32 18.64 1.76 1.60
C GLU A 32 19.42 0.74 2.43
N ILE A 33 18.74 -0.26 3.01
CA ILE A 33 19.36 -1.28 3.86
C ILE A 33 20.06 -2.36 3.02
N ASN A 34 19.46 -2.80 1.91
CA ASN A 34 19.96 -3.92 1.12
C ASN A 34 20.89 -3.49 -0.03
N GLY A 35 21.03 -2.18 -0.25
CA GLY A 35 21.84 -1.60 -1.31
C GLY A 35 21.16 -1.64 -2.68
N ASP A 36 21.87 -1.14 -3.69
CA ASP A 36 21.38 -1.01 -5.07
C ASP A 36 21.43 -2.33 -5.86
N GLY A 37 21.39 -3.48 -5.17
CA GLY A 37 21.18 -4.80 -5.79
C GLY A 37 19.88 -4.81 -6.59
N ASP A 38 19.70 -5.78 -7.48
CA ASP A 38 18.57 -5.79 -8.41
C ASP A 38 17.24 -5.96 -7.65
N ALA A 39 16.68 -4.84 -7.18
CA ALA A 39 15.46 -4.80 -6.39
C ALA A 39 14.26 -5.32 -7.19
N ASN A 40 14.39 -5.44 -8.52
CA ASN A 40 13.38 -6.02 -9.39
C ASN A 40 13.16 -7.51 -9.10
N ASP A 41 14.20 -8.25 -8.71
CA ASP A 41 14.06 -9.68 -8.36
C ASP A 41 13.07 -9.87 -7.20
N TYR A 42 13.05 -8.94 -6.25
CA TYR A 42 12.10 -8.96 -5.14
C TYR A 42 10.68 -8.58 -5.56
N LEU A 43 10.51 -7.71 -6.56
CA LEU A 43 9.18 -7.30 -7.05
C LEU A 43 8.45 -8.45 -7.74
N ASP A 44 9.19 -9.32 -8.43
CA ASP A 44 8.64 -10.50 -9.11
C ASP A 44 8.51 -11.72 -8.17
N ASP A 45 9.05 -11.64 -6.94
CA ASP A 45 8.97 -12.70 -5.93
C ASP A 45 7.67 -12.56 -5.10
N PRO A 46 6.66 -13.42 -5.32
CA PRO A 46 5.42 -13.38 -4.55
C PRO A 46 5.63 -13.74 -3.08
N ASP A 47 6.66 -14.53 -2.74
CA ASP A 47 6.98 -14.90 -1.35
C ASP A 47 7.57 -13.71 -0.59
N PHE A 48 8.08 -12.70 -1.30
CA PHE A 48 8.50 -11.43 -0.73
C PHE A 48 7.39 -10.37 -0.78
N MET A 49 6.82 -10.09 -1.95
CA MET A 49 5.89 -8.97 -2.12
C MET A 49 4.57 -9.16 -1.39
N SER A 50 4.06 -10.40 -1.31
CA SER A 50 2.81 -10.68 -0.61
C SER A 50 2.89 -10.32 0.88
N PRO A 51 3.85 -10.84 1.67
CA PRO A 51 3.98 -10.43 3.07
C PRO A 51 4.37 -8.96 3.23
N PHE A 52 5.17 -8.41 2.31
CA PHE A 52 5.54 -6.98 2.34
C PHE A 52 4.30 -6.07 2.25
N ILE A 53 3.42 -6.31 1.28
CA ILE A 53 2.17 -5.56 1.12
C ILE A 53 1.20 -5.84 2.28
N MET A 54 1.09 -7.09 2.74
CA MET A 54 0.24 -7.42 3.89
C MET A 54 0.68 -6.70 5.16
N HIS A 55 1.98 -6.56 5.41
CA HIS A 55 2.49 -5.78 6.54
C HIS A 55 2.10 -4.31 6.47
N VAL A 56 2.13 -3.71 5.27
CA VAL A 56 1.64 -2.33 5.07
C VAL A 56 0.15 -2.25 5.37
N ILE A 57 -0.66 -3.16 4.82
CA ILE A 57 -2.12 -3.17 5.06
C ILE A 57 -2.43 -3.33 6.55
N ASP A 58 -1.81 -4.29 7.24
CA ASP A 58 -2.01 -4.53 8.67
C ASP A 58 -1.59 -3.30 9.50
N HIS A 59 -0.46 -2.66 9.15
CA HIS A 59 -0.03 -1.44 9.82
C HIS A 59 -1.06 -0.32 9.70
N ILE A 60 -1.57 -0.05 8.50
CA ILE A 60 -2.58 0.98 8.27
C ILE A 60 -3.90 0.59 8.94
N GLN A 61 -4.35 -0.66 8.81
CA GLN A 61 -5.58 -1.14 9.44
C GLN A 61 -5.58 -0.94 10.96
N ASN A 62 -4.49 -1.27 11.64
CA ASN A 62 -4.38 -1.11 13.09
C ASN A 62 -4.29 0.35 13.55
N ASN A 63 -4.07 1.29 12.63
CA ASN A 63 -3.90 2.71 12.94
C ASN A 63 -4.86 3.62 12.16
N PHE A 64 -5.82 3.07 11.42
CA PHE A 64 -6.56 3.79 10.39
C PHE A 64 -7.30 4.99 10.96
N GLU A 65 -8.14 4.78 11.98
CA GLU A 65 -8.89 5.85 12.63
C GLU A 65 -7.98 6.94 13.20
N LYS A 66 -6.84 6.55 13.77
CA LYS A 66 -5.86 7.50 14.31
C LYS A 66 -5.24 8.35 13.21
N PHE A 67 -4.78 7.73 12.12
CA PHE A 67 -4.16 8.45 11.01
C PHE A 67 -5.16 9.37 10.30
N THR A 68 -6.37 8.90 10.00
CA THR A 68 -7.38 9.76 9.37
C THR A 68 -7.76 10.93 10.28
N THR A 69 -7.92 10.70 11.58
CA THR A 69 -8.23 11.78 12.54
C THR A 69 -7.12 12.83 12.59
N GLN A 70 -5.86 12.41 12.56
CA GLN A 70 -4.70 13.31 12.55
C GLN A 70 -4.64 14.16 11.28
N GLU A 71 -5.12 13.66 10.15
CA GLU A 71 -5.21 14.37 8.88
C GLU A 71 -6.48 15.24 8.76
N GLY A 72 -7.31 15.28 9.80
CA GLY A 72 -8.56 16.05 9.82
C GLY A 72 -9.72 15.35 9.09
N ASP A 73 -9.57 14.06 8.83
CA ASP A 73 -10.53 13.22 8.15
C ASP A 73 -11.16 12.18 9.09
N TYR A 74 -12.21 11.51 8.57
CA TYR A 74 -12.86 10.40 9.25
C TYR A 74 -13.11 9.30 8.21
N GLY A 75 -12.52 8.13 8.44
CA GLY A 75 -12.78 6.91 7.69
C GLY A 75 -13.28 5.81 8.62
N ASP A 76 -14.18 4.96 8.12
CA ASP A 76 -14.65 3.77 8.82
C ASP A 76 -13.94 2.54 8.24
N ILE A 77 -13.17 1.84 9.07
CA ILE A 77 -12.45 0.63 8.68
C ILE A 77 -13.38 -0.48 8.15
N LYS A 78 -14.65 -0.49 8.59
CA LYS A 78 -15.65 -1.47 8.15
C LYS A 78 -16.12 -1.24 6.72
N GLU A 79 -15.90 -0.04 6.18
CA GLU A 79 -16.23 0.31 4.80
C GLU A 79 -15.07 0.11 3.82
N VAL A 80 -13.88 -0.25 4.33
CA VAL A 80 -12.69 -0.43 3.50
C VAL A 80 -12.78 -1.71 2.68
N ASN A 81 -12.64 -1.58 1.36
CA ASN A 81 -12.52 -2.73 0.46
C ASN A 81 -11.07 -3.20 0.36
N PHE A 82 -10.66 -4.10 1.25
CA PHE A 82 -9.28 -4.63 1.31
C PHE A 82 -8.83 -5.38 0.06
N GLU A 83 -9.73 -6.05 -0.66
CA GLU A 83 -9.40 -6.72 -1.92
C GLU A 83 -8.98 -5.71 -2.98
N GLN A 84 -9.73 -4.61 -3.09
CA GLN A 84 -9.38 -3.51 -3.99
C GLN A 84 -8.07 -2.83 -3.59
N ILE A 85 -7.84 -2.63 -2.29
CA ILE A 85 -6.57 -2.09 -1.77
C ILE A 85 -5.40 -2.99 -2.18
N ALA A 86 -5.46 -4.30 -1.90
CA ALA A 86 -4.39 -5.22 -2.20
C ALA A 86 -4.05 -5.23 -3.70
N ALA A 87 -5.06 -5.30 -4.57
CA ALA A 87 -4.86 -5.25 -6.01
C ALA A 87 -4.21 -3.94 -6.49
N LEU A 88 -4.62 -2.80 -5.92
CA LEU A 88 -4.06 -1.49 -6.26
C LEU A 88 -2.64 -1.30 -5.74
N LEU A 89 -2.30 -1.84 -4.57
CA LEU A 89 -0.93 -1.80 -4.04
C LEU A 89 0.04 -2.65 -4.87
N VAL A 90 -0.39 -3.84 -5.31
CA VAL A 90 0.39 -4.66 -6.25
C VAL A 90 0.64 -3.87 -7.53
N TRP A 91 -0.42 -3.30 -8.13
CA TRP A 91 -0.26 -2.49 -9.34
C TRP A 91 0.62 -1.26 -9.13
N HIS A 92 0.52 -0.59 -7.97
CA HIS A 92 1.36 0.56 -7.64
C HIS A 92 2.83 0.17 -7.51
N SER A 93 3.13 -1.03 -6.99
CA SER A 93 4.50 -1.52 -6.83
C SER A 93 5.26 -1.71 -8.14
N GLU A 94 4.56 -1.86 -9.28
CA GLU A 94 5.19 -1.85 -10.61
C GLU A 94 5.97 -0.55 -10.88
N ARG A 95 5.61 0.56 -10.22
CA ARG A 95 6.31 1.84 -10.33
C ARG A 95 7.68 1.83 -9.65
N PHE A 96 7.99 0.80 -8.86
CA PHE A 96 9.29 0.63 -8.20
C PHE A 96 10.34 0.02 -9.12
N ARG A 97 9.90 -0.61 -10.22
CA ARG A 97 10.80 -1.18 -11.23
C ARG A 97 11.61 -0.05 -11.88
N LYS A 98 12.94 -0.22 -11.90
CA LYS A 98 13.87 0.72 -12.54
C LYS A 98 14.03 0.46 -14.03
#